data_AF-A0A024TLS2-F1
#
_entry.id   AF-A0A024TLS2-F1
#
_cell.length_a   1.000
_cell.length_b   1.000
_cell.length_c   1.000
_cell.angle_alpha   90.00
_cell.angle_beta   90.00
_cell.angle_gamma   90.00
#
_symmetry.space_group_name_H-M   'P 1'
#
loop_
_entity.id
_entity.type
_entity.pdbx_description
1 polymer ?
#
loop_
_entity_poly.entity_id
_entity_poly.type
_entity_poly.pdbx_seq_one_letter_code
_entity_poly.pdbx_strand_id
1 'polypeptide(L)'
;MNFAKMIHPFLLRRFVTSPNDKYSMALLATSGHQFSNFTYARYATDVNFQETCIPAGIYNEKKMNFSGKHYHYGHKVEVSVLPNGMAINCTRHIKGSVSDKAIFDGNLEFHVSALSEEDIRACLQDKAEV
;
A
#
# COMPACT_ATOMS: atom_id res chain seq x y z
N MET A 1 -26.79 -5.96 -8.53
CA MET A 1 -26.03 -5.77 -7.26
C MET A 1 -24.85 -6.74 -7.30
N ASN A 2 -23.61 -6.24 -7.35
CA ASN A 2 -22.42 -7.09 -7.51
C ASN A 2 -21.95 -7.57 -6.13
N PHE A 3 -21.99 -8.89 -5.89
CA PHE A 3 -21.54 -9.53 -4.64
C PHE A 3 -20.16 -9.04 -4.20
N ALA A 4 -19.22 -8.84 -5.13
CA ALA A 4 -17.89 -8.33 -4.83
C ALA A 4 -17.93 -6.93 -4.19
N LYS A 5 -18.81 -6.03 -4.65
CA LYS A 5 -18.98 -4.70 -4.06
C LYS A 5 -19.57 -4.76 -2.65
N MET A 6 -20.40 -5.77 -2.37
CA MET A 6 -21.00 -5.97 -1.06
C MET A 6 -19.97 -6.44 -0.03
N ILE A 7 -19.09 -7.38 -0.40
CA ILE A 7 -18.08 -7.94 0.52
C ILE A 7 -16.83 -7.06 0.65
N HIS A 8 -16.53 -6.22 -0.36
CA HIS A 8 -15.34 -5.37 -0.39
C HIS A 8 -15.06 -4.58 0.90
N PRO A 9 -16.00 -3.82 1.49
CA PRO A 9 -15.73 -3.08 2.73
C PRO A 9 -15.41 -4.00 3.91
N PHE A 10 -15.99 -5.21 3.97
CA PHE A 10 -15.70 -6.18 5.02
C PHE A 10 -14.29 -6.75 4.89
N LEU A 11 -13.88 -7.08 3.65
CA LEU A 11 -12.52 -7.56 3.37
C LEU A 11 -11.47 -6.49 3.68
N LEU A 12 -11.68 -5.25 3.20
CA LEU A 12 -10.76 -4.15 3.51
C LEU A 12 -10.65 -3.88 5.00
N ARG A 13 -11.78 -3.84 5.72
CA ARG A 13 -11.75 -3.66 7.17
C ARG A 13 -10.94 -4.78 7.84
N ARG A 14 -11.24 -6.04 7.51
CA ARG A 14 -10.66 -7.21 8.18
C ARG A 14 -9.16 -7.40 7.91
N PHE A 15 -8.72 -7.10 6.68
CA PHE A 15 -7.39 -7.45 6.19
C PHE A 15 -6.47 -6.24 5.95
N VAL A 16 -6.99 -5.01 5.98
CA VAL A 16 -6.19 -3.80 5.71
C VAL A 16 -6.33 -2.79 6.85
N THR A 17 -7.55 -2.36 7.19
CA THR A 17 -7.77 -1.33 8.22
C THR A 17 -7.46 -1.85 9.62
N SER A 18 -8.03 -2.99 10.03
CA SER A 18 -7.79 -3.54 11.37
C SER A 18 -6.32 -3.88 11.66
N PRO A 19 -5.53 -4.41 10.70
CA PRO A 19 -4.08 -4.55 10.89
C PRO A 19 -3.36 -3.21 11.13
N ASN A 20 -3.74 -2.14 10.43
CA ASN A 20 -3.12 -0.83 10.61
C ASN A 20 -3.34 -0.30 12.04
N ASP A 21 -4.55 -0.50 12.59
CA ASP A 21 -4.89 -0.08 13.95
C ASP A 21 -4.25 -1.00 15.01
N LYS A 22 -4.10 -2.29 14.70
CA LYS A 22 -3.60 -3.30 15.64
C LYS A 22 -2.08 -3.26 15.81
N TYR A 23 -1.33 -3.07 14.72
CA TYR A 23 0.12 -3.20 14.71
C TYR A 23 0.78 -1.83 14.69
N SER A 24 0.95 -1.25 15.89
CA SER A 24 1.77 -0.06 16.07
C SER A 24 3.26 -0.37 15.85
N MET A 25 4.05 0.68 15.61
CA MET A 25 5.51 0.56 15.50
C MET A 25 6.15 -0.04 16.75
N ALA A 26 5.71 0.39 17.93
CA ALA A 26 6.18 -0.15 19.20
C ALA A 26 5.87 -1.65 19.33
N LEU A 27 4.67 -2.09 18.93
CA LEU A 27 4.32 -3.51 18.96
C LEU A 27 5.18 -4.33 17.98
N LEU A 28 5.43 -3.81 16.78
CA LEU A 28 6.29 -4.48 15.80
C LEU A 28 7.74 -4.57 16.28
N ALA A 29 8.26 -3.52 16.93
CA ALA A 29 9.59 -3.49 17.51
C ALA A 29 9.73 -4.49 18.67
N THR A 30 8.83 -4.43 19.65
CA THR A 30 8.86 -5.30 20.84
C THR A 30 8.59 -6.77 20.51
N SER A 31 7.84 -7.06 19.44
CA SER A 31 7.60 -8.43 18.97
C SER A 31 8.68 -8.95 18.01
N GLY A 32 9.74 -8.18 17.75
CA GLY A 32 10.84 -8.58 16.86
C GLY A 32 10.47 -8.62 15.37
N HIS A 33 9.36 -8.00 14.97
CA HIS A 33 8.88 -7.93 13.58
C HIS A 33 9.31 -6.61 12.91
N GLN A 34 10.61 -6.30 12.92
CA GLN A 34 11.17 -5.16 12.20
C GLN A 34 11.84 -5.61 10.90
N PHE A 35 11.99 -4.69 9.93
CA PHE A 35 12.86 -4.97 8.80
C PHE A 35 14.32 -5.07 9.29
N SER A 36 15.01 -6.14 8.91
CA SER A 36 16.39 -6.41 9.34
C SER A 36 17.36 -5.27 9.04
N ASN A 37 17.25 -4.69 7.84
CA ASN A 37 18.13 -3.63 7.37
C ASN A 37 17.58 -2.21 7.62
N PHE A 38 16.30 -2.09 7.98
CA PHE A 38 15.59 -0.81 8.11
C PHE A 38 14.69 -0.81 9.34
N THR A 39 15.30 -0.88 10.52
CA THR A 39 14.59 -1.09 11.80
C THR A 39 13.59 0.02 12.15
N TYR A 40 13.75 1.21 11.58
CA TYR A 40 12.85 2.34 11.79
C TYR A 40 11.79 2.52 10.69
N ALA A 41 11.84 1.71 9.61
CA ALA A 41 10.80 1.77 8.58
C ALA A 41 9.53 1.08 9.07
N ARG A 42 8.40 1.80 9.05
CA ARG A 42 7.10 1.26 9.49
C ARG A 42 6.52 0.23 8.54
N TYR A 43 6.57 0.53 7.26
CA TYR A 43 6.03 -0.32 6.21
C TYR A 43 6.85 -0.13 4.93
N ALA A 44 6.79 -1.15 4.07
CA ALA A 44 7.21 -1.03 2.69
C ALA A 44 5.98 -0.68 1.85
N THR A 45 6.16 0.09 0.77
CA THR A 45 5.08 0.37 -0.18
C THR A 45 5.60 0.21 -1.59
N ASP A 46 4.77 -0.34 -2.46
CA ASP A 46 5.10 -0.53 -3.86
C ASP A 46 3.83 -0.47 -4.72
N VAL A 47 4.02 -0.16 -5.99
CA VAL A 47 2.96 -0.18 -7.01
C VAL A 47 3.09 -1.46 -7.82
N ASN A 48 2.12 -2.36 -7.65
CA ASN A 48 2.07 -3.60 -8.40
C ASN A 48 1.27 -3.41 -9.71
N PHE A 49 1.73 -4.00 -10.80
CA PHE A 49 1.06 -4.02 -12.09
C PHE A 49 0.37 -5.37 -12.32
N GLN A 50 -0.92 -5.33 -12.60
CA GLN A 50 -1.74 -6.49 -12.95
C GLN A 50 -2.12 -6.41 -14.42
N GLU A 51 -1.59 -7.34 -15.21
CA GLU A 51 -1.93 -7.47 -16.62
C GLU A 51 -3.41 -7.84 -16.81
N THR A 52 -4.01 -7.30 -17.87
CA THR A 52 -5.37 -7.62 -18.30
C THR A 52 -5.40 -7.91 -19.79
N CYS A 53 -6.51 -8.47 -20.28
CA CYS A 53 -6.82 -8.43 -21.71
C CYS A 53 -6.83 -6.99 -22.23
N ILE A 54 -6.66 -6.83 -23.54
CA ILE A 54 -6.80 -5.53 -24.20
C ILE A 54 -8.23 -5.02 -23.93
N PRO A 55 -8.39 -3.84 -23.29
CA PRO A 55 -9.71 -3.31 -23.00
C PRO A 55 -10.48 -3.01 -24.28
N ALA A 56 -11.81 -3.09 -24.24
CA ALA A 56 -12.66 -2.66 -25.35
C ALA A 56 -12.57 -1.12 -25.55
N GLY A 57 -12.99 -0.64 -26.73
CA GLY A 57 -13.02 0.80 -27.04
C GLY A 57 -12.01 1.24 -28.09
N ILE A 58 -11.90 2.56 -28.27
CA ILE A 58 -10.99 3.16 -29.24
C ILE A 58 -9.55 3.21 -28.71
N TYR A 59 -8.58 3.43 -29.61
CA TYR A 59 -7.15 3.44 -29.24
C TYR A 59 -6.83 4.38 -28.08
N ASN A 60 -7.39 5.60 -28.06
CA ASN A 60 -7.14 6.57 -27.00
C ASN A 60 -7.63 6.10 -25.61
N GLU A 61 -8.72 5.34 -25.55
CA GLU A 61 -9.22 4.75 -24.30
C GLU A 61 -8.35 3.59 -23.86
N LYS A 62 -7.97 2.73 -24.82
CA LYS A 62 -7.10 1.58 -24.59
C LYS A 62 -5.73 1.99 -24.08
N LYS A 63 -5.12 2.99 -24.72
CA LYS A 63 -3.78 3.51 -24.40
C LYS A 63 -3.64 3.92 -22.93
N MET A 64 -4.73 4.37 -22.29
CA MET A 64 -4.70 4.72 -20.87
C MET A 64 -4.38 3.53 -19.95
N ASN A 65 -4.65 2.29 -20.38
CA ASN A 65 -4.32 1.10 -19.61
C ASN A 65 -2.96 0.50 -20.01
N PHE A 66 -2.30 1.03 -21.04
CA PHE A 66 -1.03 0.52 -21.51
C PHE A 66 0.13 0.99 -20.62
N SER A 67 0.89 0.04 -20.08
CA SER A 67 2.11 0.33 -19.32
C SER A 67 3.32 0.33 -20.24
N GLY A 68 3.98 1.48 -20.37
CA GLY A 68 5.20 1.59 -21.19
C GLY A 68 6.38 0.77 -20.66
N LYS A 69 6.46 0.53 -19.34
CA LYS A 69 7.52 -0.29 -18.70
C LYS A 69 7.35 -1.77 -18.99
N HIS A 70 6.10 -2.25 -18.97
CA HIS A 70 5.79 -3.68 -19.07
C HIS A 70 5.37 -4.09 -20.49
N TYR A 71 5.05 -3.15 -21.39
CA TYR A 71 4.52 -3.42 -22.73
C TYR A 71 3.18 -4.20 -22.75
N HIS A 72 2.45 -4.17 -21.64
CA HIS A 72 1.16 -4.84 -21.47
C HIS A 72 0.07 -3.83 -21.09
N TYR A 73 -1.19 -4.20 -21.36
CA TYR A 73 -2.35 -3.48 -20.82
C TYR A 73 -2.66 -4.00 -19.42
N GLY A 74 -3.05 -3.10 -18.52
CA GLY A 74 -3.39 -3.52 -17.18
C GLY A 74 -3.71 -2.39 -16.24
N HIS A 75 -3.78 -2.77 -14.97
CA HIS A 75 -4.03 -1.86 -13.86
C HIS A 75 -2.85 -1.86 -12.90
N LYS A 76 -2.76 -0.78 -12.14
CA LYS A 76 -1.79 -0.61 -11.06
C LYS A 76 -2.52 -0.44 -9.74
N VAL A 77 -1.96 -1.01 -8.68
CA VAL A 77 -2.43 -0.84 -7.32
C VAL A 77 -1.23 -0.61 -6.44
N GLU A 78 -1.29 0.43 -5.63
CA GLU A 78 -0.31 0.64 -4.57
C GLU A 78 -0.75 -0.11 -3.31
N VAL A 79 0.18 -0.84 -2.70
CA VAL A 79 -0.04 -1.56 -1.47
C VAL A 79 1.07 -1.23 -0.48
N SER A 80 0.68 -0.86 0.74
CA SER A 80 1.60 -0.68 1.86
C SER A 80 1.50 -1.87 2.81
N VAL A 81 2.64 -2.45 3.19
CA VAL A 81 2.76 -3.72 3.92
C VAL A 81 3.73 -3.59 5.10
N LEU A 82 3.29 -4.05 6.27
CA LEU A 82 4.10 -4.13 7.48
C LEU A 82 5.18 -5.23 7.37
N PRO A 83 6.23 -5.21 8.22
CA PRO A 83 7.27 -6.24 8.20
C PRO A 83 6.74 -7.65 8.52
N ASN A 84 5.59 -7.75 9.20
CA ASN A 84 4.91 -9.03 9.45
C ASN A 84 4.08 -9.54 8.25
N GLY A 85 4.16 -8.87 7.10
CA GLY A 85 3.48 -9.24 5.86
C GLY A 85 2.03 -8.79 5.76
N MET A 86 1.49 -8.08 6.74
CA MET A 86 0.10 -7.59 6.69
C MET A 86 -0.01 -6.28 5.93
N ALA A 87 -0.95 -6.21 4.99
CA ALA A 87 -1.28 -4.97 4.30
C ALA A 87 -1.98 -3.99 5.24
N ILE A 88 -1.65 -2.71 5.11
CA ILE A 88 -2.23 -1.59 5.88
C ILE A 88 -2.84 -0.51 4.99
N ASN A 89 -2.52 -0.55 3.69
CA ASN A 89 -3.20 0.23 2.67
C ASN A 89 -3.27 -0.53 1.35
N CYS A 90 -4.32 -0.26 0.59
CA CYS A 90 -4.52 -0.74 -0.76
C CYS A 90 -5.34 0.30 -1.52
N THR A 91 -4.73 0.92 -2.52
CA THR A 91 -5.42 1.93 -3.32
C THR A 91 -6.44 1.29 -4.25
N ARG A 92 -7.37 2.10 -4.77
CA ARG A 92 -8.21 1.66 -5.89
C ARG A 92 -7.33 1.33 -7.10
N HIS A 93 -7.82 0.48 -8.01
CA HIS A 93 -7.11 0.24 -9.26
C HIS A 93 -6.94 1.54 -10.05
N ILE A 94 -5.73 1.73 -10.58
CA ILE A 94 -5.31 2.85 -11.39
C ILE A 94 -4.94 2.31 -12.77
N LYS A 95 -5.06 3.15 -13.81
CA LYS A 95 -4.78 2.72 -15.17
C LYS A 95 -3.27 2.50 -15.37
N GLY A 96 -2.91 1.48 -16.16
CA GLY A 96 -1.51 1.08 -16.37
C GLY A 96 -0.57 2.16 -16.92
N SER A 97 -1.10 3.19 -17.59
CA SER A 97 -0.28 4.29 -18.12
C SER A 97 0.19 5.30 -17.06
N VAL A 98 -0.38 5.28 -15.86
CA VAL A 98 0.00 6.21 -14.79
C VAL A 98 1.35 5.80 -14.20
N SER A 99 2.23 6.76 -13.94
CA SER A 99 3.54 6.50 -13.33
C SER A 99 3.40 6.13 -11.86
N ASP A 100 4.30 5.29 -11.36
CA ASP A 100 4.27 4.81 -9.98
C ASP A 100 4.43 5.98 -9.00
N LYS A 101 5.24 6.98 -9.35
CA LYS A 101 5.36 8.23 -8.58
C LYS A 101 4.04 9.00 -8.48
N ALA A 102 3.30 9.15 -9.58
CA ALA A 102 2.03 9.87 -9.54
C ALA A 102 0.97 9.13 -8.71
N ILE A 103 1.05 7.80 -8.66
CA ILE A 103 0.20 6.97 -7.79
C ILE A 103 0.55 7.22 -6.33
N PHE A 104 1.85 7.16 -5.99
CA PHE A 104 2.36 7.43 -4.65
C PHE A 104 2.02 8.84 -4.15
N ASP A 105 2.26 9.87 -4.98
CA ASP A 105 1.92 11.26 -4.66
C ASP A 105 0.40 11.42 -4.44
N GLY A 106 -0.42 10.69 -5.21
CA GLY A 106 -1.89 10.68 -5.06
C GLY A 106 -2.38 9.99 -3.78
N ASN A 107 -1.51 9.23 -3.10
CA ASN A 107 -1.78 8.52 -1.86
C ASN A 107 -1.06 9.16 -0.64
N LEU A 108 -0.58 10.40 -0.79
CA LEU A 108 0.21 11.10 0.20
C LEU A 108 -0.51 11.28 1.55
N GLU A 109 -1.83 11.51 1.54
CA GLU A 109 -2.63 11.66 2.77
C GLU A 109 -2.52 10.42 3.67
N PHE A 110 -2.62 9.23 3.09
CA PHE A 110 -2.41 7.99 3.83
C PHE A 110 -0.98 7.92 4.38
N HIS A 111 0.04 8.22 3.57
CA HIS A 111 1.44 8.13 4.00
C HIS A 111 1.78 9.08 5.14
N VAL A 112 1.27 10.32 5.09
CA VAL A 112 1.45 11.30 6.17
C VAL A 112 0.76 10.82 7.44
N SER A 113 -0.48 10.32 7.34
CA SER A 113 -1.21 9.79 8.49
C SER A 113 -0.54 8.54 9.08
N ALA A 114 0.03 7.68 8.23
CA ALA A 114 0.66 6.44 8.65
C ALA A 114 2.10 6.63 9.16
N LEU A 115 2.70 7.82 9.06
CA LEU A 115 4.08 8.09 9.51
C LEU A 115 4.16 9.12 10.64
N SER A 116 3.12 9.25 11.47
CA SER A 116 3.08 10.25 12.54
C SER A 116 4.33 10.22 13.45
N GLU A 117 4.82 11.40 13.84
CA GLU A 117 6.05 11.54 14.64
C GLU A 117 5.97 10.83 16.00
N GLU A 118 4.76 10.68 16.55
CA GLU A 118 4.52 10.02 17.84
C GLU A 118 4.87 8.53 17.79
N ASP A 119 4.51 7.84 16.70
CA ASP A 119 4.84 6.44 16.48
C ASP A 119 6.35 6.21 16.29
N ILE A 120 7.05 7.19 15.72
CA ILE A 120 8.50 7.14 15.49
C ILE A 120 9.26 7.48 16.79
N ARG A 121 8.81 8.49 17.54
CA ARG A 121 9.44 8.93 18.80
C ARG A 121 9.31 7.87 19.90
N ALA A 122 8.19 7.16 20.00
CA ALA A 122 8.02 6.05 20.93
C ALA A 122 9.09 4.96 20.75
N CYS A 123 9.47 4.66 19.49
CA CYS A 123 10.56 3.71 19.19
C CYS A 123 11.97 4.22 19.56
N LEU A 124 12.16 5.53 19.70
CA LEU A 124 13.47 6.12 20.03
C LEU A 124 13.69 6.27 21.54
N GLN A 125 12.63 6.47 22.34
CA GLN A 125 12.74 6.69 23.78
C GLN A 125 13.07 5.41 24.57
N ASP A 126 12.63 4.23 24.11
CA ASP A 126 12.91 2.95 24.78
C ASP A 126 14.38 2.46 24.65
N LYS A 127 15.24 3.18 23.93
CA LYS A 127 16.68 2.85 23.80
C LYS A 127 17.61 3.76 24.62
N ALA A 128 17.06 4.68 25.41
CA ALA A 128 17.86 5.61 26.23
C ALA A 128 18.12 5.12 27.67
N GLU A 129 17.65 3.91 28.04
CA GLU A 129 17.95 3.29 29.34
C GLU A 129 18.85 2.04 29.16
N VAL A 130 20.15 2.27 28.92
CA VAL A 130 21.24 1.33 29.24
C VAL A 130 22.48 2.13 29.65
#